data_AF-A0A8R1ELB3-F1
#
_entry.id   AF-A0A8R1ELB3-F1
#
_cell.length_a   1.000
_cell.length_b   1.000
_cell.length_c   1.000
_cell.angle_alpha   90.00
_cell.angle_beta   90.00
_cell.angle_gamma   90.00
#
_symmetry.space_group_name_H-M   'P 1'
#
loop_
_entity.id
_entity.type
_entity.pdbx_description
1 polymer ?
#
loop_
_entity_poly.entity_id
_entity_poly.type
_entity_poly.pdbx_seq_one_letter_code
_entity_poly.pdbx_strand_id
1 'polypeptide(L)'
;MKLLSFSPLVFIVVVSHFNRQAAATVFDQETEQCKSENGYGRKTFVCDVHGRLATTTRKKLTDILASLKDRIGCECADGCVRADGTDAFIGLLHVTSSKNTDDLKRDMEKEYNEAKLGNTTCDHGLVMVYLKDTQQVRMCI
;
A
#
# COMPACT_ATOMS: atom_id res chain seq x y z
N MET A 1 -6.51 -1.17 57.19
CA MET A 1 -5.90 -0.61 55.97
C MET A 1 -4.55 -1.27 55.76
N LYS A 2 -4.41 -2.15 54.75
CA LYS A 2 -3.11 -2.68 54.31
C LYS A 2 -2.69 -1.88 53.10
N LEU A 3 -1.63 -1.09 53.22
CA LEU A 3 -0.94 -0.49 52.08
C LEU A 3 -0.23 -1.63 51.33
N LEU A 4 -0.70 -1.94 50.13
CA LEU A 4 0.01 -2.80 49.21
C LEU A 4 1.18 -1.99 48.62
N SER A 5 2.39 -2.38 48.99
CA SER A 5 3.63 -1.89 48.39
C SER A 5 3.73 -2.41 46.96
N PHE A 6 3.57 -1.53 45.97
CA PHE A 6 3.81 -1.85 44.57
C PHE A 6 5.31 -1.75 44.28
N SER A 7 5.92 -2.87 43.89
CA SER A 7 7.33 -2.96 43.52
C SER A 7 7.61 -2.16 42.24
N PRO A 8 8.60 -1.25 42.22
CA PRO A 8 8.93 -0.43 41.05
C PRO A 8 9.42 -1.24 39.84
N LEU A 9 9.83 -2.50 40.06
CA LEU A 9 10.28 -3.40 38.99
C LEU A 9 9.14 -3.80 38.04
N VAL A 10 7.88 -3.84 38.52
CA VAL A 10 6.73 -4.22 37.68
C VAL A 10 6.39 -3.13 36.66
N PHE A 11 6.63 -1.85 36.99
CA PHE A 11 6.39 -0.73 36.08
C PHE A 11 7.39 -0.71 34.90
N ILE A 12 8.63 -1.15 35.12
CA ILE A 12 9.66 -1.18 34.08
C ILE A 12 9.37 -2.25 33.03
N VAL A 13 8.77 -3.38 33.43
CA VAL A 13 8.44 -4.49 32.51
C VAL A 13 7.29 -4.13 31.56
N VAL A 14 6.34 -3.28 31.99
CA VAL A 14 5.22 -2.86 31.13
C VAL A 14 5.65 -1.81 30.09
N VAL A 15 6.59 -0.93 30.42
CA VAL A 15 7.11 0.09 29.48
C VAL A 15 8.06 -0.51 28.43
N SER A 16 8.59 -1.72 28.67
CA SER A 16 9.45 -2.44 27.74
C SER A 16 8.68 -3.34 26.76
N HIS A 17 7.35 -3.28 26.74
CA HIS A 17 6.56 -3.70 25.57
C HIS A 17 6.75 -2.71 24.42
N PHE A 18 7.94 -2.79 23.82
CA PHE A 18 8.14 -2.77 22.38
C PHE A 18 7.29 -1.71 21.63
N ASN A 19 7.59 -0.43 21.84
CA ASN A 19 7.47 0.55 20.76
C ASN A 19 8.57 0.27 19.72
N ARG A 20 8.47 -0.87 19.03
CA ARG A 20 9.08 -1.00 17.70
C ARG A 20 8.13 -0.34 16.72
N GLN A 21 8.17 0.99 16.64
CA GLN A 21 7.82 1.61 15.36
C GLN A 21 8.89 1.12 14.38
N ALA A 22 8.52 0.18 13.51
CA ALA A 22 9.33 -0.09 12.33
C ALA A 22 9.54 1.27 11.66
N ALA A 23 10.80 1.69 11.50
CA ALA A 23 11.09 2.93 10.81
C ALA A 23 10.43 2.87 9.43
N ALA A 24 9.64 3.89 9.07
CA ALA A 24 8.95 3.94 7.79
C ALA A 24 9.98 3.83 6.66
N THR A 25 9.77 2.90 5.72
CA THR A 25 10.67 2.74 4.58
C THR A 25 10.53 3.91 3.61
N VAL A 26 11.49 4.07 2.68
CA VAL A 26 11.34 5.07 1.61
C VAL A 26 10.11 4.78 0.76
N PHE A 27 9.80 3.50 0.53
CA PHE A 27 8.56 3.08 -0.14
C PHE A 27 7.31 3.55 0.62
N ASP A 28 7.27 3.37 1.95
CA ASP A 28 6.18 3.85 2.79
C ASP A 28 6.02 5.38 2.66
N GLN A 29 7.12 6.12 2.71
CA GLN A 29 7.10 7.58 2.59
C GLN A 29 6.58 8.04 1.23
N GLU A 30 7.07 7.44 0.13
CA GLU A 30 6.57 7.73 -1.22
C GLU A 30 5.07 7.41 -1.34
N THR A 31 4.63 6.30 -0.75
CA THR A 31 3.23 5.86 -0.73
C THR A 31 2.34 6.87 -0.01
N GLU A 32 2.71 7.28 1.21
CA GLU A 32 1.95 8.25 2.00
C GLU A 32 1.91 9.63 1.33
N GLN A 33 2.99 10.04 0.67
CA GLN A 33 3.00 11.26 -0.13
C GLN A 33 2.00 11.17 -1.29
N CYS A 34 2.01 10.07 -2.05
CA CYS A 34 1.06 9.86 -3.14
C CYS A 34 -0.41 9.79 -2.66
N LYS A 35 -0.67 9.17 -1.50
CA LYS A 35 -2.01 9.13 -0.88
C LYS A 35 -2.49 10.54 -0.54
N SER A 36 -1.65 11.35 0.10
CA SER A 36 -2.00 12.70 0.56
C SER A 36 -2.12 13.73 -0.57
N GLU A 37 -1.20 13.73 -1.54
CA GLU A 37 -1.18 14.74 -2.61
C GLU A 37 -2.17 14.44 -3.74
N ASN A 38 -2.27 13.17 -4.14
CA ASN A 38 -2.94 12.77 -5.38
C ASN A 38 -4.05 11.72 -5.18
N GLY A 39 -4.32 11.32 -3.93
CA GLY A 39 -5.31 10.30 -3.62
C GLY A 39 -4.96 8.94 -4.20
N TYR A 40 -3.69 8.54 -4.20
CA TYR A 40 -3.27 7.20 -4.62
C TYR A 40 -4.05 6.11 -3.87
N GLY A 41 -4.46 5.06 -4.59
CA GLY A 41 -5.30 4.00 -4.05
C GLY A 41 -6.78 4.37 -3.86
N ARG A 42 -7.17 5.62 -4.18
CA ARG A 42 -8.54 6.14 -3.98
C ARG A 42 -9.10 6.91 -5.17
N LYS A 43 -8.25 7.67 -5.85
CA LYS A 43 -8.56 8.54 -6.99
C LYS A 43 -7.63 8.27 -8.15
N THR A 44 -6.39 7.85 -7.85
CA THR A 44 -5.35 7.58 -8.84
C THR A 44 -4.75 6.19 -8.64
N PHE A 45 -4.30 5.59 -9.75
CA PHE A 45 -3.75 4.23 -9.77
C PHE A 45 -2.23 4.18 -9.78
N VAL A 46 -1.57 5.31 -10.02
CA VAL A 46 -0.11 5.37 -10.22
C VAL A 46 0.52 6.34 -9.23
N CYS A 47 1.44 5.84 -8.41
CA CYS A 47 2.32 6.64 -7.57
C CYS A 47 3.67 6.82 -8.27
N ASP A 48 4.05 8.06 -8.58
CA ASP A 48 5.34 8.43 -9.19
C ASP A 48 5.84 9.75 -8.62
N VAL A 49 6.14 9.75 -7.32
CA VAL A 49 6.51 10.95 -6.52
C VAL A 49 7.60 11.78 -7.19
N HIS A 50 8.61 11.13 -7.74
CA HIS A 50 9.78 11.81 -8.30
C HIS A 50 9.67 12.06 -9.81
N GLY A 51 8.49 11.87 -10.42
CA GLY A 51 8.27 12.13 -11.84
C GLY A 51 9.20 11.31 -12.75
N ARG A 52 9.48 10.07 -12.36
CA ARG A 52 10.39 9.15 -13.07
C ARG A 52 9.83 8.72 -14.43
N LEU A 53 8.53 8.85 -14.62
CA LEU A 53 7.85 8.62 -15.89
C LEU A 53 7.54 9.94 -16.59
N ALA A 54 7.65 9.92 -17.92
CA ALA A 54 7.07 10.97 -18.75
C ALA A 54 5.56 11.06 -18.51
N THR A 55 5.00 12.27 -18.54
CA THR A 55 3.56 12.52 -18.33
C THR A 55 2.67 11.67 -19.25
N THR A 56 3.07 11.48 -20.50
CA THR A 56 2.35 10.65 -21.48
C THR A 56 2.35 9.17 -21.09
N THR A 57 3.46 8.65 -20.58
CA THR A 57 3.58 7.27 -20.08
C THR A 57 2.73 7.07 -18.84
N ARG A 58 2.81 7.99 -17.87
CA ARG A 58 1.99 7.94 -16.66
C ARG A 58 0.50 7.93 -17.00
N LYS A 59 0.06 8.80 -17.92
CA LYS A 59 -1.33 8.82 -18.40
C LYS A 59 -1.74 7.47 -19.01
N LYS A 60 -0.92 6.89 -19.90
CA LYS A 60 -1.23 5.58 -20.51
C LYS A 60 -1.37 4.48 -19.47
N LEU A 61 -0.50 4.44 -18.46
CA LEU A 61 -0.57 3.44 -17.39
C LEU A 61 -1.81 3.61 -16.51
N THR A 62 -2.16 4.85 -16.17
CA THR A 62 -3.43 5.17 -15.50
C THR A 62 -4.63 4.68 -16.32
N ASP A 63 -4.66 4.96 -17.62
CA ASP A 63 -5.76 4.56 -18.51
C ASP A 63 -5.86 3.03 -18.64
N ILE A 64 -4.72 2.31 -18.68
CA ILE A 64 -4.66 0.84 -18.70
C ILE A 64 -5.21 0.25 -17.40
N LEU A 65 -4.78 0.75 -16.25
CA LEU A 65 -5.24 0.27 -14.94
C LEU A 65 -6.73 0.52 -14.72
N ALA A 66 -7.23 1.69 -15.14
CA ALA A 66 -8.65 1.99 -15.15
C ALA A 66 -9.43 1.00 -16.04
N SER A 67 -8.95 0.77 -17.26
CA SER A 67 -9.58 -0.18 -18.19
C SER A 67 -9.54 -1.62 -17.68
N LEU A 68 -8.47 -2.00 -16.98
CA LEU A 68 -8.33 -3.33 -16.39
C LEU A 68 -9.36 -3.53 -15.26
N LYS A 69 -9.53 -2.53 -14.39
CA LYS A 69 -10.56 -2.51 -13.36
C LYS A 69 -11.95 -2.79 -13.96
N ASP A 70 -12.30 -2.10 -15.05
CA ASP A 70 -13.61 -2.25 -15.68
C ASP A 70 -13.80 -3.61 -16.37
N ARG A 71 -12.71 -4.22 -16.87
CA ARG A 71 -12.75 -5.46 -17.66
C ARG A 71 -12.67 -6.74 -16.86
N ILE A 72 -11.86 -6.77 -15.80
CA ILE A 72 -11.79 -7.95 -14.93
C ILE A 72 -13.17 -8.21 -14.34
N GLY A 73 -13.97 -7.15 -14.15
CA GLY A 73 -15.30 -7.27 -13.59
C GLY A 73 -15.21 -7.70 -12.12
N CYS A 74 -16.20 -7.31 -11.35
CA CYS A 74 -16.30 -7.72 -9.96
C CYS A 74 -17.50 -8.62 -9.80
N GLU A 75 -17.34 -9.87 -10.23
CA GLU A 75 -18.35 -10.94 -10.13
C GLU A 75 -18.43 -11.52 -8.71
N CYS A 76 -18.40 -10.65 -7.71
CA CYS A 76 -18.40 -11.01 -6.31
C CYS A 76 -19.82 -10.94 -5.76
N ALA A 77 -20.17 -11.84 -4.85
CA ALA A 77 -21.51 -11.87 -4.22
C ALA A 77 -21.92 -10.51 -3.64
N ASP A 78 -20.96 -9.78 -3.07
CA ASP A 78 -21.16 -8.45 -2.47
C ASP A 78 -20.58 -7.30 -3.32
N GLY A 79 -20.19 -7.59 -4.56
CA GLY A 79 -19.39 -6.69 -5.41
C GLY A 79 -17.96 -6.48 -4.88
N CYS A 80 -17.23 -5.53 -5.45
CA CYS A 80 -15.88 -5.15 -4.99
C CYS A 80 -15.86 -3.77 -4.34
N VAL A 81 -17.01 -3.30 -3.88
CA VAL A 81 -17.10 -2.01 -3.20
C VAL A 81 -16.36 -2.15 -1.87
N ARG A 82 -15.50 -1.17 -1.56
CA ARG A 82 -14.81 -1.13 -0.27
C ARG A 82 -15.84 -0.85 0.83
N ALA A 83 -15.49 -1.18 2.07
CA ALA A 83 -16.37 -0.95 3.23
C ALA A 83 -16.88 0.50 3.40
N ASP A 84 -16.21 1.49 2.79
CA ASP A 84 -16.60 2.90 2.82
C ASP A 84 -17.35 3.38 1.58
N GLY A 85 -17.78 2.48 0.71
CA GLY A 85 -18.58 2.80 -0.48
C GLY A 85 -17.77 3.35 -1.66
N THR A 86 -16.44 3.45 -1.54
CA THR A 86 -15.58 3.88 -2.64
C THR A 86 -15.17 2.70 -3.54
N ASP A 87 -14.93 3.02 -4.81
CA ASP A 87 -14.69 2.10 -5.91
C ASP A 87 -13.75 0.93 -5.60
N ALA A 88 -14.02 -0.17 -6.31
CA ALA A 88 -13.21 -1.37 -6.39
C ALA A 88 -11.82 -1.07 -6.95
N PHE A 89 -10.77 -1.24 -6.14
CA PHE A 89 -9.40 -1.18 -6.64
C PHE A 89 -8.91 -2.59 -6.91
N ILE A 90 -8.71 -2.87 -8.19
CA ILE A 90 -8.15 -4.14 -8.66
C ILE A 90 -6.63 -4.02 -8.77
N GLY A 91 -6.06 -2.84 -9.06
CA GLY A 91 -4.62 -2.71 -9.14
C GLY A 91 -4.00 -1.33 -8.93
N LEU A 92 -2.83 -1.32 -8.30
CA LEU A 92 -2.00 -0.14 -8.09
C LEU A 92 -0.63 -0.30 -8.74
N LEU A 93 -0.04 0.81 -9.18
CA LEU A 93 1.32 0.88 -9.68
C LEU A 93 2.15 1.90 -8.89
N HIS A 94 3.19 1.44 -8.23
CA HIS A 94 4.18 2.28 -7.59
C HIS A 94 5.45 2.36 -8.44
N VAL A 95 5.94 3.57 -8.72
CA VAL A 95 7.16 3.79 -9.50
C VAL A 95 8.27 4.29 -8.59
N THR A 96 9.27 3.44 -8.38
CA THR A 96 10.40 3.73 -7.48
C THR A 96 11.74 3.32 -8.07
N SER A 97 12.79 3.37 -7.26
CA SER A 97 14.15 2.91 -7.57
C SER A 97 14.46 1.66 -6.75
N SER A 98 15.26 0.72 -7.26
CA SER A 98 15.60 -0.50 -6.50
C SER A 98 16.37 -0.22 -5.20
N LYS A 99 16.90 1.01 -5.03
CA LYS A 99 17.55 1.46 -3.79
C LYS A 99 16.57 1.87 -2.69
N ASN A 100 15.30 2.07 -3.04
CA ASN A 100 14.26 2.51 -2.11
C ASN A 100 13.45 1.33 -1.57
N THR A 101 13.91 0.09 -1.81
CA THR A 101 13.12 -1.12 -1.66
C THR A 101 13.86 -2.18 -0.83
N ASP A 102 14.25 -1.80 0.38
CA ASP A 102 15.01 -2.66 1.31
C ASP A 102 14.30 -3.99 1.60
N ASP A 103 12.97 -3.96 1.79
CA ASP A 103 12.12 -5.14 1.94
C ASP A 103 10.87 -4.97 1.06
N LEU A 104 11.11 -4.94 -0.26
CA LEU A 104 10.06 -4.69 -1.25
C LEU A 104 8.85 -5.61 -1.10
N LYS A 105 9.09 -6.88 -0.77
CA LYS A 105 8.02 -7.86 -0.62
C LYS A 105 7.08 -7.46 0.51
N ARG A 106 7.63 -7.21 1.70
CA ARG A 106 6.84 -6.78 2.86
C ARG A 106 6.13 -5.47 2.60
N ASP A 107 6.79 -4.51 1.96
CA ASP A 107 6.21 -3.20 1.68
C ASP A 107 5.04 -3.30 0.67
N MET A 108 5.16 -4.17 -0.34
CA MET A 108 4.07 -4.47 -1.27
C MET A 108 2.91 -5.20 -0.60
N GLU A 109 3.18 -6.20 0.25
CA GLU A 109 2.15 -6.90 1.04
C GLU A 109 1.43 -5.94 1.98
N LYS A 110 2.16 -5.03 2.62
CA LYS A 110 1.60 -3.99 3.48
C LYS A 110 0.66 -3.09 2.68
N GLU A 111 1.10 -2.55 1.54
CA GLU A 111 0.24 -1.69 0.71
C GLU A 111 -0.96 -2.45 0.16
N TYR A 112 -0.81 -3.72 -0.24
CA TYR A 112 -1.93 -4.56 -0.66
C TYR A 112 -3.03 -4.62 0.41
N ASN A 113 -2.62 -4.88 1.67
CA ASN A 113 -3.52 -5.02 2.80
C ASN A 113 -4.13 -3.67 3.25
N GLU A 114 -3.32 -2.63 3.37
CA GLU A 114 -3.78 -1.30 3.81
C GLU A 114 -4.68 -0.65 2.76
N ALA A 115 -4.31 -0.80 1.49
CA ALA A 115 -5.14 -0.43 0.37
C ALA A 115 -6.23 -1.47 0.10
N LYS A 116 -6.51 -2.43 0.99
CA LYS A 116 -7.64 -3.39 0.93
C LYS A 116 -7.91 -3.85 -0.51
N LEU A 117 -6.85 -4.24 -1.20
CA LEU A 117 -6.93 -4.73 -2.57
C LEU A 117 -7.41 -6.18 -2.49
N GLY A 118 -8.33 -6.54 -3.38
CA GLY A 118 -9.09 -7.79 -3.23
C GLY A 118 -10.16 -7.68 -2.14
N ASN A 119 -11.37 -8.17 -2.44
CA ASN A 119 -12.40 -8.37 -1.44
C ASN A 119 -12.17 -9.75 -0.78
N THR A 120 -12.62 -9.97 0.45
CA THR A 120 -12.52 -11.26 1.16
C THR A 120 -13.19 -12.42 0.41
N THR A 121 -14.12 -12.10 -0.50
CA THR A 121 -14.83 -13.02 -1.38
C THR A 121 -14.28 -13.08 -2.82
N CYS A 122 -13.41 -12.14 -3.22
CA CYS A 122 -12.80 -12.05 -4.55
C CYS A 122 -11.41 -11.42 -4.49
N ASP A 123 -10.40 -12.25 -4.51
CA ASP A 123 -9.00 -11.86 -4.41
C ASP A 123 -8.42 -11.53 -5.80
N HIS A 124 -8.86 -10.42 -6.37
CA HIS A 124 -8.35 -9.91 -7.66
C HIS A 124 -7.44 -8.70 -7.51
N GLY A 125 -7.03 -8.38 -6.28
CA GLY A 125 -6.12 -7.27 -6.04
C GLY A 125 -4.76 -7.53 -6.68
N LEU A 126 -4.06 -6.46 -7.05
CA LEU A 126 -2.66 -6.52 -7.46
C LEU A 126 -1.94 -5.23 -7.09
N VAL A 127 -0.75 -5.36 -6.52
CA VAL A 127 0.22 -4.26 -6.41
C VAL A 127 1.34 -4.54 -7.38
N MET A 128 1.59 -3.61 -8.29
CA MET A 128 2.75 -3.61 -9.16
C MET A 128 3.74 -2.54 -8.69
N VAL A 129 5.02 -2.89 -8.70
CA VAL A 129 6.10 -1.94 -8.48
C VAL A 129 7.01 -1.94 -9.68
N TYR A 130 7.18 -0.78 -10.30
CA TYR A 130 8.13 -0.56 -11.38
C TYR A 130 9.40 0.11 -10.83
N LEU A 131 10.50 -0.64 -10.88
CA LEU A 131 11.83 -0.18 -10.50
C LEU A 131 12.49 0.48 -11.71
N LYS A 132 12.45 1.81 -11.77
CA LYS A 132 12.81 2.59 -12.97
C LYS A 132 14.27 2.42 -13.40
N ASP A 133 15.16 2.30 -12.43
CA ASP A 133 16.61 2.21 -12.61
C ASP A 133 17.05 0.86 -13.17
N THR A 134 16.39 -0.21 -12.75
CA THR A 134 16.65 -1.58 -13.23
C THR A 134 15.70 -2.01 -14.34
N GLN A 135 14.67 -1.22 -14.64
CA GLN A 135 13.60 -1.51 -15.60
C GLN A 135 12.83 -2.82 -15.29
N GLN A 136 12.68 -3.14 -14.00
CA GLN A 136 12.02 -4.37 -13.56
C GLN A 136 10.63 -4.09 -13.02
N VAL A 137 9.70 -5.01 -13.25
CA VAL A 137 8.38 -5.03 -12.60
C VAL A 137 8.38 -6.13 -11.54
N ARG A 138 7.83 -5.81 -10.37
CA ARG A 138 7.50 -6.75 -9.30
C ARG A 138 6.00 -6.71 -9.07
N MET A 139 5.42 -7.85 -8.76
CA MET A 139 3.97 -7.96 -8.53
C MET A 139 3.73 -8.68 -7.21
N CYS A 140 2.76 -8.18 -6.45
CA CYS A 140 2.14 -8.85 -5.31
C CYS A 140 0.68 -9.07 -5.70
N ILE A 141 0.28 -10.33 -5.66
CA ILE A 141 -1.07 -10.83 -5.90
C ILE A 141 -1.43 -11.58 -4.63
#